data_AF-A0A0K8RM29-F1
#
_entry.id   AF-A0A0K8RM29-F1
#
_cell.length_a   1.000
_cell.length_b   1.000
_cell.length_c   1.000
_cell.angle_alpha   90.00
_cell.angle_beta   90.00
_cell.angle_gamma   90.00
#
_symmetry.space_group_name_H-M   'P 1'
#
loop_
_entity.id
_entity.type
_entity.pdbx_description
1 polymer ?
#
loop_
_entity_poly.entity_id
_entity_poly.type
_entity_poly.pdbx_seq_one_letter_code
_entity_poly.pdbx_strand_id
1 'polypeptide(L)'
;MISTRILLLLAAVALACIAEKKCPKVSEGSFQGLSQSGTERPQGPFLALGQICSRRFHNDTKVMCIGDPGAASRNCRLCCACKNGPEITYTNTSATNFPCGKNYKGRCNDKGQCIIKNT
;
A
#
# COMPACT_ATOMS: atom_id res chain seq x y z
N MET A 1 46.17 -6.83 -11.56
CA MET A 1 44.86 -6.47 -12.14
C MET A 1 43.75 -7.29 -11.48
N ILE A 2 43.30 -6.89 -10.29
CA ILE A 2 42.24 -7.59 -9.52
C ILE A 2 41.05 -6.64 -9.20
N SER A 3 41.23 -5.33 -9.46
CA SER A 3 40.36 -4.29 -8.93
C SER A 3 39.02 -4.13 -9.67
N THR A 4 38.95 -4.42 -10.98
CA THR A 4 37.71 -4.25 -11.77
C THR A 4 36.68 -5.36 -11.55
N ARG A 5 37.13 -6.60 -11.27
CA ARG A 5 36.22 -7.73 -11.05
C ARG A 5 35.43 -7.61 -9.73
N ILE A 6 36.08 -7.08 -8.69
CA ILE A 6 35.44 -6.85 -7.38
C ILE A 6 34.39 -5.72 -7.48
N LEU A 7 34.71 -4.65 -8.22
CA LEU A 7 33.77 -3.54 -8.46
C LEU A 7 32.50 -3.99 -9.19
N LEU A 8 32.61 -4.89 -10.18
CA LEU A 8 31.46 -5.43 -10.91
C LEU A 8 30.57 -6.32 -10.02
N LEU A 9 31.18 -7.14 -9.15
CA LEU A 9 30.44 -7.97 -8.18
C LEU A 9 29.66 -7.10 -7.17
N LEU A 10 30.27 -6.02 -6.68
CA LEU A 10 29.61 -5.06 -5.78
C LEU A 10 28.44 -4.33 -6.46
N ALA A 11 28.59 -3.94 -7.73
CA ALA A 11 27.51 -3.31 -8.49
C ALA A 11 26.31 -4.26 -8.73
N ALA A 12 26.56 -5.54 -9.00
CA ALA A 12 25.50 -6.54 -9.14
C ALA A 12 24.73 -6.79 -7.84
N VAL A 13 25.42 -6.79 -6.69
CA VAL A 13 24.78 -6.90 -5.37
C VAL A 13 23.92 -5.66 -5.07
N ALA A 14 24.38 -4.46 -5.42
CA ALA A 14 23.62 -3.24 -5.23
C ALA A 14 22.31 -3.21 -6.06
N LEU A 15 22.32 -3.71 -7.30
CA LEU A 15 21.13 -3.85 -8.15
C LEU A 15 20.14 -4.90 -7.60
N ALA A 16 20.63 -6.01 -7.06
CA ALA A 16 19.78 -7.03 -6.44
C ALA A 16 19.10 -6.54 -5.13
N CYS A 17 19.69 -5.55 -4.47
CA CYS A 17 19.14 -4.96 -3.24
C CYS A 17 18.10 -3.86 -3.48
N ILE A 18 17.83 -3.45 -4.73
CA ILE A 18 16.66 -2.63 -5.07
C ILE A 18 15.43 -3.55 -5.13
N ALA A 19 15.17 -4.26 -4.03
CA ALA A 19 13.93 -4.99 -3.86
C ALA A 19 12.82 -3.94 -3.73
N GLU A 20 11.99 -3.83 -4.77
CA GLU A 20 10.71 -3.14 -4.67
C GLU A 20 10.03 -3.62 -3.39
N LYS A 21 9.67 -2.68 -2.49
CA LYS A 21 9.04 -3.03 -1.22
C LYS A 21 7.73 -3.76 -1.53
N LYS A 22 7.79 -5.09 -1.51
CA LYS A 22 6.63 -5.96 -1.73
C LYS A 22 5.63 -5.66 -0.63
N CYS A 23 4.34 -5.63 -0.98
CA CYS A 23 3.30 -5.41 -0.01
C CYS A 23 3.40 -6.42 1.13
N PRO A 24 3.16 -5.99 2.38
CA PRO A 24 3.17 -6.90 3.51
C PRO A 24 2.14 -7.99 3.26
N LYS A 25 2.56 -9.25 3.44
CA LYS A 25 1.64 -10.39 3.34
C LYS A 25 0.62 -10.31 4.47
N VAL A 26 -0.64 -10.54 4.14
CA VAL A 26 -1.74 -10.65 5.11
C VAL A 26 -2.22 -12.10 5.17
N SER A 27 -2.76 -12.50 6.33
CA SER A 27 -3.34 -13.83 6.50
C SER A 27 -4.82 -13.81 6.16
N GLU A 28 -5.41 -14.99 5.95
CA GLU A 28 -6.85 -15.10 5.74
C GLU A 28 -7.67 -14.54 6.92
N GLY A 29 -7.19 -14.74 8.15
CA GLY A 29 -7.80 -14.20 9.37
C GLY A 29 -7.87 -12.66 9.38
N SER A 30 -6.97 -11.96 8.67
CA SER A 30 -7.02 -10.50 8.54
C SER A 30 -8.31 -10.02 7.85
N PHE A 31 -8.93 -10.86 7.02
CA PHE A 31 -10.20 -10.53 6.34
C PHE A 31 -11.43 -10.86 7.17
N GLN A 32 -11.36 -11.86 8.06
CA GLN A 32 -12.52 -12.29 8.88
C GLN A 32 -13.04 -11.17 9.80
N GLY A 33 -12.14 -10.33 10.32
CA GLY A 33 -12.51 -9.17 11.14
C GLY A 33 -13.22 -8.04 10.37
N LEU A 34 -13.08 -7.98 9.05
CA LEU A 34 -13.71 -6.96 8.20
C LEU A 34 -15.18 -7.30 7.89
N SER A 35 -15.48 -8.59 7.70
CA SER A 35 -16.83 -9.09 7.39
C SER A 35 -17.84 -8.86 8.53
N GLN A 36 -17.35 -8.65 9.76
CA GLN A 36 -18.20 -8.43 10.93
C GLN A 36 -18.64 -6.95 11.11
N SER A 37 -18.05 -5.99 10.36
CA SER A 37 -18.28 -4.54 10.53
C SER A 37 -19.33 -3.97 9.56
N GLY A 38 -20.26 -4.79 9.08
CA GLY A 38 -21.11 -4.53 7.90
C GLY A 38 -22.14 -3.39 7.99
N THR A 39 -22.30 -2.67 9.10
CA THR A 39 -23.37 -1.66 9.25
C THR A 39 -22.96 -0.32 9.87
N GLU A 40 -21.69 -0.11 10.22
CA GLU A 40 -21.25 1.18 10.76
C GLU A 40 -20.04 1.73 10.01
N ARG A 41 -20.04 3.05 9.84
CA ARG A 41 -18.98 3.89 9.30
C ARG A 41 -17.59 3.33 9.70
N PRO A 42 -16.64 3.18 8.76
CA PRO A 42 -15.48 2.30 8.94
C PRO A 42 -14.64 2.68 10.16
N GLN A 43 -14.54 1.78 11.15
CA GLN A 43 -13.90 2.01 12.45
C GLN A 43 -12.35 1.99 12.41
N GLY A 44 -11.72 2.19 11.26
CA GLY A 44 -10.25 2.30 11.22
C GLY A 44 -9.65 2.66 9.86
N PRO A 45 -8.39 3.13 9.84
CA PRO A 45 -7.70 3.56 8.63
C PRO A 45 -7.53 2.42 7.60
N PHE A 46 -7.36 1.18 8.05
CA PHE A 46 -7.20 0.00 7.17
C PHE A 46 -8.46 -0.28 6.33
N LEU A 47 -9.65 -0.12 6.91
CA LEU A 47 -10.95 -0.31 6.25
C LEU A 47 -11.23 0.80 5.22
N ALA A 48 -10.99 2.05 5.61
CA ALA A 48 -11.16 3.19 4.69
C ALA A 48 -10.20 3.08 3.49
N LEU A 49 -8.96 2.66 3.72
CA LEU A 49 -8.00 2.39 2.67
C LEU A 49 -8.38 1.14 1.84
N GLY A 50 -8.94 0.11 2.47
CA GLY A 50 -9.50 -1.07 1.79
C GLY A 50 -10.62 -0.71 0.81
N GLN A 51 -11.49 0.24 1.16
CA GLN A 51 -12.51 0.74 0.23
C GLN A 51 -11.91 1.48 -0.96
N ILE A 52 -10.84 2.26 -0.76
CA ILE A 52 -10.11 2.91 -1.85
C ILE A 52 -9.52 1.85 -2.79
N CYS A 53 -8.91 0.80 -2.23
CA CYS A 53 -8.39 -0.33 -2.99
C CYS A 53 -9.48 -1.03 -3.81
N SER A 54 -10.60 -1.37 -3.17
CA SER A 54 -11.74 -2.03 -3.82
C SER A 54 -12.22 -1.18 -5.00
N ARG A 55 -12.60 0.09 -4.79
CA ARG A 55 -13.10 0.98 -5.86
C ARG A 55 -12.12 1.16 -7.03
N ARG A 56 -10.82 1.07 -6.79
CA ARG A 56 -9.80 1.34 -7.81
C ARG A 56 -9.52 0.13 -8.70
N PHE A 57 -9.62 -1.08 -8.16
CA PHE A 57 -9.23 -2.30 -8.86
C PHE A 57 -10.38 -3.27 -9.10
N HIS A 58 -11.51 -3.08 -8.43
CA HIS A 58 -12.65 -3.98 -8.48
C HIS A 58 -13.95 -3.18 -8.57
N ASN A 59 -14.79 -3.52 -9.54
CA ASN A 59 -16.19 -3.03 -9.58
C ASN A 59 -17.14 -4.00 -8.86
N ASP A 60 -16.61 -5.04 -8.23
CA ASP A 60 -17.36 -6.09 -7.55
C ASP A 60 -17.35 -5.88 -6.03
N THR A 61 -18.54 -5.76 -5.45
CA THR A 61 -18.76 -5.59 -4.00
C THR A 61 -18.43 -6.84 -3.19
N LYS A 62 -18.25 -7.99 -3.84
CA LYS A 62 -17.85 -9.26 -3.20
C LYS A 62 -16.36 -9.32 -2.86
N VAL A 63 -15.55 -8.42 -3.42
CA VAL A 63 -14.11 -8.38 -3.16
C VAL A 63 -13.84 -7.61 -1.87
N MET A 64 -13.25 -8.30 -0.89
CA MET A 64 -12.82 -7.68 0.36
C MET A 64 -11.37 -7.22 0.22
N CYS A 65 -11.10 -5.95 0.51
CA CYS A 65 -9.76 -5.38 0.41
C CYS A 65 -9.28 -4.79 1.74
N ILE A 66 -7.98 -4.89 1.99
CA ILE A 66 -7.25 -4.25 3.09
C ILE A 66 -6.22 -3.31 2.48
N GLY A 67 -6.17 -2.07 2.99
CA GLY A 67 -5.13 -1.13 2.64
C GLY A 67 -4.14 -0.92 3.78
N ASP A 68 -2.83 -0.96 3.52
CA ASP A 68 -1.78 -0.68 4.51
C ASP A 68 -1.60 0.85 4.75
N PRO A 69 -1.93 1.38 5.94
CA PRO A 69 -1.77 2.79 6.28
C PRO A 69 -0.32 3.20 6.54
N GLY A 70 0.57 2.25 6.85
CA GLY A 70 1.98 2.53 7.14
C GLY A 70 2.70 3.08 5.91
N ALA A 71 2.53 2.41 4.76
CA ALA A 71 3.06 2.88 3.48
C ALA A 71 2.34 4.14 2.98
N ALA A 72 1.02 4.23 3.20
CA ALA A 72 0.18 5.32 2.70
C ALA A 72 0.56 6.67 3.34
N SER A 73 0.74 6.70 4.65
CA SER A 73 1.10 7.90 5.41
C SER A 73 2.51 8.41 5.11
N ARG A 74 3.48 7.51 4.92
CA ARG A 74 4.90 7.86 4.75
C ARG A 74 5.27 8.24 3.33
N ASN A 75 4.74 7.51 2.35
CA ASN A 75 5.22 7.59 0.96
C ASN A 75 4.09 7.79 -0.05
N CYS A 76 2.85 8.05 0.40
CA CYS A 76 1.68 8.14 -0.47
C CYS A 76 1.48 6.91 -1.37
N ARG A 77 2.01 5.76 -0.94
CA ARG A 77 1.87 4.46 -1.59
C ARG A 77 0.92 3.61 -0.77
N LEU A 78 -0.12 3.12 -1.42
CA LEU A 78 -1.09 2.24 -0.83
C LEU A 78 -0.88 0.82 -1.37
N CYS A 79 -0.51 -0.07 -0.47
CA CYS A 79 -0.55 -1.51 -0.71
C CYS A 79 -1.96 -2.02 -0.46
N CYS A 80 -2.51 -2.69 -1.46
CA CYS A 80 -3.84 -3.27 -1.43
C CYS A 80 -3.71 -4.80 -1.43
N ALA A 81 -4.31 -5.45 -0.43
CA ALA A 81 -4.50 -6.89 -0.42
C ALA A 81 -5.99 -7.18 -0.57
N CYS A 82 -6.39 -7.78 -1.69
CA CYS A 82 -7.78 -8.02 -2.03
C CYS A 82 -8.07 -9.52 -2.16
N LYS A 83 -9.11 -9.98 -1.49
CA LYS A 83 -9.56 -11.37 -1.47
C LYS A 83 -10.83 -11.53 -2.29
N ASN A 84 -10.80 -12.49 -3.22
CA ASN A 84 -11.96 -12.96 -3.96
C ASN A 84 -11.96 -14.50 -3.94
N GLY A 85 -12.71 -15.12 -3.03
CA GLY A 85 -12.58 -16.56 -2.76
C GLY A 85 -11.29 -16.87 -1.97
N PRO A 86 -10.61 -18.01 -2.22
CA PRO A 86 -9.43 -18.42 -1.44
C PRO A 86 -8.16 -17.64 -1.77
N GLU A 87 -8.12 -16.95 -2.92
CA GLU A 87 -6.93 -16.24 -3.38
C GLU A 87 -6.86 -14.81 -2.86
N ILE A 88 -5.65 -14.41 -2.44
CA ILE A 88 -5.33 -13.03 -2.06
C ILE A 88 -4.42 -12.44 -3.13
N THR A 89 -4.92 -11.41 -3.79
CA THR A 89 -4.18 -10.63 -4.78
C THR A 89 -3.59 -9.38 -4.13
N TYR A 90 -2.41 -8.97 -4.61
CA TYR A 90 -1.69 -7.81 -4.09
C TYR A 90 -1.46 -6.80 -5.20
N THR A 91 -1.88 -5.56 -4.97
CA THR A 91 -1.68 -4.45 -5.91
C THR A 91 -1.14 -3.22 -5.19
N ASN A 92 -0.48 -2.35 -5.95
CA ASN A 92 0.07 -1.09 -5.47
C ASN A 92 -0.65 0.07 -6.16
N THR A 93 -0.97 1.11 -5.40
CA THR A 93 -1.56 2.33 -5.94
C THR A 93 -1.14 3.56 -5.14
N SER A 94 -1.57 4.74 -5.59
CA SER A 94 -1.42 5.97 -4.82
C SER A 94 -2.51 6.05 -3.76
N ALA A 95 -2.13 6.50 -2.56
CA ALA A 95 -3.08 6.76 -1.48
C ALA A 95 -3.78 8.11 -1.68
N THR A 96 -4.42 8.34 -2.83
CA THR A 96 -4.96 9.66 -3.21
C THR A 96 -5.81 10.27 -2.11
N ASN A 97 -5.58 11.56 -1.82
CA ASN A 97 -6.24 12.35 -0.78
C ASN A 97 -6.01 11.86 0.68
N PHE A 98 -5.17 10.84 0.89
CA PHE A 98 -4.79 10.40 2.22
C PHE A 98 -3.89 11.45 2.91
N PRO A 99 -4.04 11.68 4.23
CA PRO A 99 -3.17 12.58 4.97
C PRO A 99 -1.71 12.11 4.98
N CYS A 100 -0.77 13.02 4.77
CA CYS A 100 0.66 12.72 4.73
C CYS A 100 1.52 13.87 5.29
N GLY A 101 2.81 13.61 5.46
CA GLY A 101 3.78 14.59 5.94
C GLY A 101 3.72 14.86 7.45
N LYS A 102 4.59 15.76 7.93
CA LYS A 102 4.67 16.10 9.36
C LYS A 102 3.33 16.68 9.84
N ASN A 103 2.81 16.14 10.93
CA ASN A 103 1.53 16.53 11.53
C ASN A 103 0.34 16.45 10.56
N TYR A 104 0.39 15.59 9.54
CA TYR A 104 -0.69 15.39 8.56
C TYR A 104 -1.08 16.66 7.78
N LYS A 105 -0.16 17.61 7.61
CA LYS A 105 -0.38 18.89 6.89
C LYS A 105 -0.39 18.76 5.36
N GLY A 106 -0.05 17.58 4.83
CA GLY A 106 -0.06 17.30 3.40
C GLY A 106 -1.17 16.35 2.98
N ARG A 107 -1.41 16.28 1.67
CA ARG A 107 -2.29 15.29 1.03
C ARG A 107 -1.57 14.60 -0.11
N CYS A 108 -1.80 13.30 -0.22
CA CYS A 108 -1.28 12.51 -1.32
C CYS A 108 -2.02 12.83 -2.62
N ASN A 109 -1.29 12.99 -3.73
CA ASN A 109 -1.86 13.12 -5.07
C ASN A 109 -1.90 11.77 -5.81
N ASP A 110 -2.47 11.76 -7.01
CA ASP A 110 -2.58 10.55 -7.83
C ASP A 110 -1.24 9.98 -8.30
N LYS A 111 -0.18 10.80 -8.28
CA LYS A 111 1.20 10.42 -8.60
C LYS A 111 1.93 9.78 -7.41
N GLY A 112 1.27 9.61 -6.27
CA GLY A 112 1.87 9.05 -5.06
C GLY A 112 2.88 10.01 -4.40
N GLN A 113 2.65 11.32 -4.53
CA GLN A 113 3.49 12.36 -3.91
C GLN A 113 2.72 13.05 -2.79
N CYS A 114 3.41 13.36 -1.70
CA CYS A 114 2.83 14.17 -0.62
C CYS A 114 2.93 15.65 -0.97
N ILE A 115 1.78 16.29 -1.18
CA ILE A 115 1.69 17.72 -1.47
C ILE A 115 1.38 18.46 -0.15
N ILE A 116 2.34 19.25 0.32
CA ILE A 116 2.16 20.12 1.49
C ILE A 116 1.56 21.43 0.99
N LYS A 117 0.40 21.81 1.53
CA LYS A 117 -0.11 23.17 1.31
C LYS A 117 0.59 24.08 2.31
N ASN A 118 1.46 24.95 1.82
CA ASN A 118 1.97 26.06 2.63
C ASN A 118 0.83 27.10 2.71
N THR A 119 0.00 26.97 3.75
CA THR A 119 -0.82 28.07 4.26
C THR A 119 0.02 28.95 5.15
#